data_AF-A0AAU9LCN6-F1
#
_entry.id   AF-A0AAU9LCN6-F1
#
_cell.length_a   1.000
_cell.length_b   1.000
_cell.length_c   1.000
_cell.angle_alpha   90.00
_cell.angle_beta   90.00
_cell.angle_gamma   90.00
#
_symmetry.space_group_name_H-M   'P 1'
#
loop_
_entity.id
_entity.type
_entity.pdbx_description
1 polymer ?
#
loop_
_entity_poly.entity_id
_entity_poly.type
_entity_poly.pdbx_seq_one_letter_code
_entity_poly.pdbx_strand_id
1 'polypeptide(L)'
;MELDFEDDVDQLSLEKLLDQRFDCSCKMKIVMDKESVVSRVRLSNVMLDSRMNDTRSEFQARVQGDAPVYNPSVGRWLSMNGNTPELAYRNSLDTVNTASVEGALMYVQAEGINVNEQSVKCEPHSSLAYYANHISPTYSEFVAMDGGKCTNEGSDIPLACKVYYGLDGTSNVGRSVGASYRTGDRRAPYPDCLWFSFPNSCAQKYRTEKMDECRNQYPPGLCPLGVQPDGDACTFSYKILGFINIDDLVGITSMGYRNYYEFCSNGGVEFKAINTPNGF
;
A
#
# COMPACT_ATOMS: atom_id res chain seq x y z
N MET A 1 -7.19 -63.52 10.31
CA MET A 1 -7.64 -62.34 9.55
C MET A 1 -6.79 -61.20 10.07
N GLU A 2 -5.57 -61.17 9.55
CA GLU A 2 -4.50 -60.24 9.87
C GLU A 2 -4.33 -59.46 8.57
N LEU A 3 -4.49 -58.14 8.62
CA LEU A 3 -4.38 -57.28 7.45
C LEU A 3 -2.98 -56.68 7.46
N ASP A 4 -2.12 -57.24 6.61
CA ASP A 4 -0.89 -56.61 6.16
C ASP A 4 -1.25 -55.43 5.25
N PHE A 5 -0.73 -54.25 5.55
CA PHE A 5 -0.58 -53.16 4.60
C PHE A 5 0.92 -52.84 4.57
N GLU A 6 1.61 -53.47 3.62
CA GLU A 6 2.97 -53.11 3.22
C GLU A 6 2.98 -51.76 2.50
N ASP A 7 4.06 -51.04 2.74
CA ASP A 7 4.41 -49.71 2.27
C ASP A 7 4.51 -49.63 0.73
N ASP A 8 3.76 -48.71 0.14
CA ASP A 8 4.03 -48.14 -1.18
C ASP A 8 3.55 -46.68 -1.20
N VAL A 9 4.16 -45.84 -0.36
CA VAL A 9 4.06 -44.37 -0.47
C VAL A 9 5.27 -43.87 -1.24
N ASP A 10 5.12 -43.98 -2.55
CA ASP A 10 5.64 -43.12 -3.62
C ASP A 10 6.76 -42.12 -3.21
N GLN A 11 8.01 -42.53 -3.49
CA GLN A 11 9.21 -41.68 -3.49
C GLN A 11 9.11 -40.46 -4.41
N LEU A 12 8.05 -40.35 -5.23
CA LEU A 12 7.75 -39.19 -6.09
C LEU A 12 7.26 -37.93 -5.33
N SER A 13 7.00 -38.02 -4.03
CA SER A 13 6.44 -36.90 -3.24
C SER A 13 7.50 -36.01 -2.56
N LEU A 14 8.70 -36.52 -2.29
CA LEU A 14 9.75 -35.75 -1.61
C LEU A 14 10.54 -34.83 -2.55
N GLU A 15 10.78 -35.21 -3.81
CA GLU A 15 11.42 -34.31 -4.79
C GLU A 15 10.51 -33.14 -5.19
N LYS A 16 9.17 -33.32 -5.16
CA LYS A 16 8.21 -32.23 -5.42
C LYS A 16 8.03 -31.26 -4.25
N LEU A 17 8.35 -31.68 -3.03
CA LEU A 17 8.38 -30.79 -1.85
C LEU A 17 9.68 -29.97 -1.78
N LEU A 18 10.77 -30.45 -2.38
CA LEU A 18 12.03 -29.71 -2.53
C LEU A 18 12.02 -28.72 -3.71
N ASP A 19 11.02 -28.78 -4.60
CA ASP A 19 10.82 -27.85 -5.72
C ASP A 19 9.84 -26.71 -5.38
N GLN A 20 9.58 -26.43 -4.10
CA GLN A 20 9.20 -25.08 -3.66
C GLN A 20 10.44 -24.18 -3.78
N ARG A 21 10.86 -23.92 -5.03
CA ARG A 21 11.72 -22.78 -5.34
C ARG A 21 11.05 -21.55 -4.73
N PHE A 22 11.71 -21.00 -3.72
CA PHE A 22 11.41 -19.70 -3.13
C PHE A 22 10.95 -18.72 -4.23
N ASP A 23 9.77 -18.13 -4.08
CA ASP A 23 9.17 -17.30 -5.12
C ASP A 23 10.00 -16.01 -5.31
N CYS A 24 10.89 -16.01 -6.31
CA CYS A 24 11.81 -14.91 -6.57
C CYS A 24 11.15 -13.68 -7.23
N SER A 25 9.82 -13.50 -7.16
CA SER A 25 9.07 -12.56 -8.01
C SER A 25 8.99 -11.11 -7.51
N CYS A 26 9.39 -10.82 -6.27
CA CYS A 26 9.25 -9.48 -5.69
C CYS A 26 10.33 -8.50 -6.18
N LYS A 27 9.96 -7.57 -7.07
CA LYS A 27 10.80 -6.45 -7.53
C LYS A 27 10.41 -5.15 -6.83
N MET A 28 10.78 -4.96 -5.58
CA MET A 28 10.29 -3.84 -4.78
C MET A 28 11.16 -2.58 -4.94
N LYS A 29 10.52 -1.41 -4.91
CA LYS A 29 11.16 -0.09 -4.86
C LYS A 29 10.54 0.70 -3.73
N ILE A 30 11.35 1.53 -3.07
CA ILE A 30 10.85 2.56 -2.16
C ILE A 30 10.71 3.85 -2.97
N VAL A 31 9.47 4.30 -3.16
CA VAL A 31 9.17 5.59 -3.79
C VAL A 31 8.92 6.61 -2.69
N MET A 32 9.60 7.75 -2.79
CA MET A 32 9.48 8.86 -1.86
C MET A 32 8.59 9.93 -2.46
N ASP A 33 7.60 10.36 -1.70
CA ASP A 33 6.60 11.34 -2.08
C ASP A 33 6.58 12.52 -1.12
N LYS A 34 6.15 13.67 -1.64
CA LYS A 34 5.68 14.80 -0.85
C LYS A 34 4.19 14.99 -1.11
N GLU A 35 3.38 14.72 -0.11
CA GLU A 35 1.93 14.89 -0.13
C GLU A 35 1.57 16.25 0.43
N SER A 36 0.47 16.81 -0.06
CA SER A 36 -0.19 17.97 0.52
C SER A 36 -1.64 17.62 0.79
N VAL A 37 -2.06 17.70 2.05
CA VAL A 37 -3.36 17.24 2.53
C VAL A 37 -4.11 18.38 3.20
N VAL A 38 -5.41 18.50 2.94
CA VAL A 38 -6.32 19.42 3.63
C VAL A 38 -7.40 18.63 4.33
N SER A 39 -7.62 18.92 5.61
CA SER A 39 -8.69 18.29 6.39
C SER A 39 -9.97 19.10 6.37
N ARG A 40 -11.09 18.44 6.06
CA ARG A 40 -12.43 18.90 6.43
C ARG A 40 -13.19 17.74 7.06
N VAL A 41 -13.47 17.85 8.35
CA VAL A 41 -14.40 16.95 9.03
C VAL A 41 -15.80 17.57 8.90
N ARG A 42 -16.66 17.04 8.03
CA ARG A 42 -18.09 17.38 8.03
C ARG A 42 -18.81 16.56 9.08
N LEU A 43 -18.96 17.11 10.29
CA LEU A 43 -19.92 16.61 11.27
C LEU A 43 -21.28 17.23 10.96
N SER A 44 -22.24 16.39 10.50
CA SER A 44 -23.69 16.65 10.49
C SER A 44 -24.11 18.12 10.29
N ASN A 45 -24.23 18.59 9.04
CA ASN A 45 -24.77 19.90 8.63
C ASN A 45 -24.18 21.16 9.29
N VAL A 46 -23.11 21.04 10.07
CA VAL A 46 -22.39 22.18 10.67
C VAL A 46 -21.01 22.23 10.03
N MET A 47 -20.77 23.27 9.22
CA MET A 47 -19.41 23.66 8.84
C MET A 47 -18.70 24.14 10.11
N LEU A 48 -17.82 23.32 10.69
CA LEU A 48 -16.93 23.77 11.74
C LEU A 48 -15.86 24.68 11.11
N ASP A 49 -15.96 25.97 11.49
CA ASP A 49 -15.04 27.12 11.29
C ASP A 49 -14.28 27.22 9.95
N SER A 50 -14.59 28.30 9.24
CA SER A 50 -13.89 28.95 8.11
C SER A 50 -12.36 29.16 8.21
N ARG A 51 -11.67 28.54 9.18
CA ARG A 51 -10.23 28.68 9.43
C ARG A 51 -9.40 27.40 9.22
N MET A 52 -9.96 26.35 8.63
CA MET A 52 -9.27 25.06 8.43
C MET A 52 -8.78 24.82 6.99
N ASN A 53 -8.07 25.81 6.43
CA ASN A 53 -7.26 25.68 5.20
C ASN A 53 -5.77 25.42 5.54
N ASP A 54 -5.47 24.71 6.63
CA ASP A 54 -4.09 24.34 6.98
C ASP A 54 -3.66 23.16 6.11
N THR A 55 -3.17 23.46 4.90
CA THR A 55 -2.56 22.44 4.03
C THR A 55 -1.28 21.95 4.69
N ARG A 56 -1.27 20.67 5.10
CA ARG A 56 -0.08 20.03 5.65
C ARG A 56 0.68 19.36 4.54
N SER A 57 1.99 19.60 4.49
CA SER A 57 2.91 18.82 3.66
C SER A 57 3.60 17.77 4.50
N GLU A 58 3.58 16.52 4.04
CA GLU A 58 4.29 15.41 4.67
C GLU A 58 5.17 14.70 3.65
N PHE A 59 6.22 14.06 4.15
CA PHE A 59 7.06 13.18 3.35
C PHE A 59 6.63 11.76 3.64
N GLN A 60 6.30 11.02 2.59
CA GLN A 60 5.85 9.65 2.70
C GLN A 60 6.68 8.76 1.78
N ALA A 61 6.59 7.47 2.05
CA ALA A 61 7.24 6.41 1.34
C ALA A 61 6.20 5.34 1.01
N ARG A 62 6.33 4.74 -0.17
CA ARG A 62 5.55 3.57 -0.56
C ARG A 62 6.42 2.53 -1.20
N VAL A 63 6.05 1.28 -0.99
CA VAL A 63 6.76 0.14 -1.56
C VAL A 63 5.96 -0.38 -2.75
N GLN A 64 6.55 -0.33 -3.94
CA GLN A 64 5.84 -0.72 -5.17
C GLN A 64 6.71 -1.52 -6.14
N GLY A 65 6.04 -2.28 -7.01
CA GLY A 65 6.66 -3.17 -7.99
C GLY A 65 7.23 -2.46 -9.23
N ASP A 66 6.73 -1.29 -9.58
CA ASP A 66 7.17 -0.50 -10.73
C ASP A 66 8.01 0.72 -10.32
N ALA A 67 8.94 1.13 -11.18
CA ALA A 67 9.65 2.40 -10.99
C ALA A 67 8.82 3.54 -11.62
N PRO A 68 8.72 4.70 -10.97
CA PRO A 68 8.11 5.85 -11.61
C PRO A 68 8.96 6.31 -12.81
N VAL A 69 8.32 6.91 -13.81
CA VAL A 69 8.94 7.41 -15.03
C VAL A 69 8.89 8.93 -15.03
N TYR A 70 10.02 9.58 -15.31
CA TYR A 70 10.06 11.02 -15.43
C TYR A 70 9.34 11.46 -16.70
N ASN A 71 8.29 12.26 -16.55
CA ASN A 71 7.56 12.84 -17.65
C ASN A 71 8.03 14.28 -17.88
N PRO A 72 8.75 14.56 -18.99
CA PRO A 72 9.32 15.87 -19.25
C PRO A 72 8.25 16.93 -19.56
N SER A 73 7.09 16.54 -20.09
CA SER A 73 6.02 17.49 -20.45
C SER A 73 5.40 18.18 -19.24
N VAL A 74 5.45 17.52 -18.07
CA VAL A 74 4.91 18.04 -16.81
C VAL A 74 5.98 18.21 -15.73
N GLY A 75 7.24 17.92 -16.05
CA GLY A 75 8.41 18.10 -15.18
C GLY A 75 8.37 17.27 -13.88
N ARG A 76 7.82 16.05 -13.93
CA ARG A 76 7.56 15.24 -12.73
C ARG A 76 7.72 13.74 -13.00
N TRP A 77 8.09 13.00 -11.95
CA TRP A 77 7.98 11.55 -11.90
C TRP A 77 6.51 11.15 -11.76
N LEU A 78 6.04 10.20 -12.56
CA LEU A 78 4.67 9.66 -12.57
C LEU A 78 4.71 8.12 -12.62
N SER A 79 3.56 7.47 -12.41
CA SER A 79 3.40 6.03 -12.66
C SER A 79 3.82 5.66 -14.09
N MET A 80 4.44 4.49 -14.26
CA MET A 80 4.71 3.95 -15.60
C MET A 80 3.41 3.56 -16.34
N ASN A 81 2.33 3.33 -15.58
CA ASN A 81 1.02 2.99 -16.10
C ASN A 81 0.24 4.27 -16.41
N GLY A 82 -0.34 4.36 -17.61
CA GLY A 82 -1.22 5.45 -18.04
C GLY A 82 -0.72 6.11 -19.32
N ASN A 83 -1.60 6.20 -20.32
CA ASN A 83 -1.24 6.70 -21.65
C ASN A 83 -1.22 8.24 -21.75
N THR A 84 -1.66 8.94 -20.70
CA THR A 84 -1.60 10.41 -20.60
C THR A 84 -0.97 10.82 -19.27
N PRO A 85 -0.40 12.05 -19.17
CA PRO A 85 0.15 12.54 -17.91
C PRO A 85 -0.87 12.52 -16.76
N GLU A 86 -2.15 12.79 -17.03
CA GLU A 86 -3.22 12.81 -16.04
C GLU A 86 -3.54 11.40 -15.53
N LEU A 87 -3.58 10.43 -16.45
CA LEU A 87 -3.81 9.03 -16.07
C LEU A 87 -2.63 8.46 -15.30
N ALA A 88 -1.40 8.75 -15.75
CA ALA A 88 -0.18 8.36 -15.04
C ALA A 88 -0.09 9.03 -13.67
N TYR A 89 -0.47 10.29 -13.56
CA TYR A 89 -0.55 10.98 -12.27
C TYR A 89 -1.62 10.35 -11.35
N ARG A 90 -2.79 10.00 -11.88
CA ARG A 90 -3.83 9.34 -11.08
C ARG A 90 -3.37 7.98 -10.56
N ASN A 91 -2.75 7.19 -11.43
CA ASN A 91 -2.38 5.80 -11.14
C ASN A 91 -1.40 5.65 -9.96
N SER A 92 -0.58 6.66 -9.65
CA SER A 92 0.33 6.57 -8.49
C SER A 92 -0.42 6.54 -7.15
N LEU A 93 -1.53 7.27 -7.01
CA LEU A 93 -2.34 7.32 -5.79
C LEU A 93 -3.83 7.01 -6.07
N ASP A 94 -4.13 6.00 -6.88
CA ASP A 94 -5.50 5.57 -7.18
C ASP A 94 -6.02 4.57 -6.15
N THR A 95 -6.34 5.05 -4.93
CA THR A 95 -6.75 4.25 -3.76
C THR A 95 -5.62 3.34 -3.30
N VAL A 96 -4.68 3.92 -2.58
CA VAL A 96 -3.46 3.24 -2.12
C VAL A 96 -3.16 3.57 -0.67
N ASN A 97 -2.38 2.71 -0.03
CA ASN A 97 -1.70 3.05 1.21
C ASN A 97 -0.29 3.57 0.94
N THR A 98 0.16 4.46 1.81
CA THR A 98 1.57 4.87 1.93
C THR A 98 1.96 4.77 3.41
N ALA A 99 3.22 5.02 3.71
CA ALA A 99 3.71 5.07 5.07
C ALA A 99 4.73 6.19 5.25
N SER A 100 5.08 6.49 6.49
CA SER A 100 6.39 7.05 6.85
C SER A 100 7.54 6.21 6.25
N VAL A 101 8.75 6.76 6.23
CA VAL A 101 9.94 6.03 5.78
C VAL A 101 10.13 4.78 6.64
N GLU A 102 9.99 4.93 7.95
CA GLU A 102 10.06 3.90 8.96
C GLU A 102 9.00 2.82 8.72
N GLY A 103 7.76 3.22 8.42
CA GLY A 103 6.69 2.29 8.10
C GLY A 103 6.90 1.54 6.78
N ALA A 104 7.51 2.16 5.78
CA ALA A 104 7.86 1.49 4.54
C ALA A 104 8.98 0.45 4.76
N LEU A 105 10.00 0.78 5.56
CA LEU A 105 11.07 -0.17 5.93
C LEU A 105 10.54 -1.32 6.76
N MET A 106 9.62 -1.04 7.68
CA MET A 106 8.91 -2.04 8.46
C MET A 106 8.17 -3.02 7.55
N TYR A 107 7.41 -2.53 6.56
CA TYR A 107 6.72 -3.37 5.57
C TYR A 107 7.70 -4.22 4.74
N VAL A 108 8.77 -3.63 4.23
CA VAL A 108 9.81 -4.37 3.47
C VAL A 108 10.33 -5.53 4.31
N GLN A 109 10.75 -5.27 5.54
CA GLN A 109 11.38 -6.27 6.40
C GLN A 109 10.39 -7.35 6.89
N ALA A 110 9.19 -6.94 7.30
CA ALA A 110 8.22 -7.86 7.90
C ALA A 110 7.50 -8.73 6.86
N GLU A 111 7.27 -8.20 5.65
CA GLU A 111 6.33 -8.78 4.68
C GLU A 111 6.92 -8.87 3.26
N GLY A 112 7.89 -8.01 2.92
CA GLY A 112 8.48 -7.96 1.57
C GLY A 112 9.61 -8.96 1.32
N ILE A 113 10.56 -9.06 2.25
CA ILE A 113 11.84 -9.78 2.02
C ILE A 113 12.01 -11.05 2.86
N ASN A 114 11.19 -11.27 3.89
CA ASN A 114 11.30 -12.48 4.70
C ASN A 114 10.78 -13.70 3.95
N VAL A 115 11.66 -14.63 3.55
CA VAL A 115 11.29 -15.82 2.75
C VAL A 115 10.23 -16.72 3.39
N ASN A 116 10.08 -16.70 4.71
CA ASN A 116 9.05 -17.48 5.39
C ASN A 116 7.66 -16.80 5.33
N GLU A 117 7.65 -15.51 5.02
CA GLU A 117 6.45 -14.67 4.85
C GLU A 117 6.30 -14.21 3.39
N GLN A 118 7.23 -14.61 2.50
CA GLN A 118 7.11 -14.48 1.06
C GLN A 118 6.02 -15.45 0.56
N SER A 119 4.78 -15.16 0.90
CA SER A 119 3.59 -15.83 0.37
C SER A 119 3.14 -15.24 -0.97
N VAL A 120 4.02 -14.57 -1.73
CA VAL A 120 3.59 -13.55 -2.68
C VAL A 120 3.66 -14.01 -4.14
N LYS A 121 2.56 -14.62 -4.62
CA LYS A 121 1.86 -13.97 -5.74
C LYS A 121 1.41 -12.60 -5.21
N CYS A 122 1.84 -11.51 -5.83
CA CYS A 122 1.49 -10.14 -5.42
C CYS A 122 -0.03 -9.96 -5.24
N GLU A 123 -0.58 -10.05 -4.00
CA GLU A 123 -1.83 -9.46 -3.42
C GLU A 123 -1.95 -9.83 -1.90
N PRO A 124 -2.96 -9.33 -1.14
CA PRO A 124 -2.89 -8.44 0.03
C PRO A 124 -2.52 -9.08 1.39
N HIS A 125 -1.96 -8.28 2.29
CA HIS A 125 -1.78 -8.62 3.70
C HIS A 125 -3.03 -8.38 4.56
N SER A 126 -3.34 -9.33 5.45
CA SER A 126 -4.40 -9.26 6.45
C SER A 126 -3.81 -9.14 7.87
N SER A 127 -3.71 -7.90 8.38
CA SER A 127 -3.46 -7.64 9.81
C SER A 127 -4.00 -6.26 10.21
N LEU A 128 -5.31 -6.18 10.46
CA LEU A 128 -6.02 -4.91 10.73
C LEU A 128 -6.64 -4.77 12.13
N ALA A 129 -6.51 -5.75 13.02
CA ALA A 129 -6.98 -5.60 14.38
C ALA A 129 -5.78 -5.29 15.30
N TYR A 130 -5.71 -4.07 15.89
CA TYR A 130 -5.56 -3.92 17.35
C TYR A 130 -5.24 -2.50 17.89
N TYR A 131 -4.69 -1.53 17.15
CA TYR A 131 -4.31 -0.24 17.76
C TYR A 131 -5.10 0.96 17.26
N ALA A 132 -6.20 1.19 17.97
CA ALA A 132 -6.84 2.48 18.14
C ALA A 132 -6.06 3.25 19.20
N ASN A 133 -5.28 4.27 18.81
CA ASN A 133 -5.40 5.58 19.45
C ASN A 133 -4.42 6.65 18.91
N HIS A 134 -5.04 7.78 18.56
CA HIS A 134 -4.51 9.14 18.42
C HIS A 134 -3.87 9.51 17.08
N ILE A 135 -4.62 10.32 16.32
CA ILE A 135 -4.08 11.10 15.23
C ILE A 135 -4.64 12.52 15.33
N SER A 136 -3.77 13.46 14.98
CA SER A 136 -4.08 14.86 14.71
C SER A 136 -5.46 15.05 14.05
N PRO A 137 -6.19 16.14 14.33
CA PRO A 137 -7.48 16.47 13.69
C PRO A 137 -7.45 16.58 12.15
N THR A 138 -6.29 16.35 11.53
CA THR A 138 -6.07 16.38 10.08
C THR A 138 -6.46 15.07 9.37
N TYR A 139 -6.40 13.92 10.04
CA TYR A 139 -6.58 12.61 9.40
C TYR A 139 -7.79 11.86 9.94
N SER A 140 -8.43 11.06 9.08
CA SER A 140 -9.45 10.10 9.49
C SER A 140 -8.83 8.77 9.94
N GLU A 141 -9.69 7.82 10.30
CA GLU A 141 -9.26 6.44 10.54
C GLU A 141 -8.57 5.86 9.31
N PHE A 142 -7.44 5.16 9.52
CA PHE A 142 -6.77 4.40 8.48
C PHE A 142 -7.67 3.30 7.91
N VAL A 143 -7.66 3.16 6.59
CA VAL A 143 -8.30 2.05 5.88
C VAL A 143 -7.28 1.33 5.01
N ALA A 144 -7.12 0.03 5.16
CA ALA A 144 -6.26 -0.75 4.26
C ALA A 144 -6.83 -0.76 2.84
N MET A 145 -5.96 -0.69 1.85
CA MET A 145 -6.27 -0.58 0.43
C MET A 145 -5.36 -1.48 -0.38
N ASP A 146 -5.95 -2.35 -1.18
CA ASP A 146 -5.23 -3.22 -2.12
C ASP A 146 -5.91 -3.28 -3.49
N GLY A 147 -5.11 -3.44 -4.53
CA GLY A 147 -5.58 -3.53 -5.91
C GLY A 147 -6.34 -2.28 -6.40
N GLY A 148 -6.13 -1.12 -5.77
CA GLY A 148 -6.88 0.10 -6.01
C GLY A 148 -8.25 0.15 -5.32
N LYS A 149 -8.51 -0.73 -4.37
CA LYS A 149 -9.77 -0.84 -3.62
C LYS A 149 -9.48 -0.77 -2.12
N CYS A 150 -10.44 -0.36 -1.30
CA CYS A 150 -10.41 -0.71 0.12
C CYS A 150 -10.38 -2.23 0.30
N THR A 151 -9.48 -2.73 1.13
CA THR A 151 -9.38 -4.15 1.46
C THR A 151 -10.68 -4.63 2.11
N ASN A 152 -11.16 -5.81 1.73
CA ASN A 152 -12.36 -6.38 2.34
C ASN A 152 -12.11 -6.75 3.81
N GLU A 153 -13.12 -6.51 4.64
CA GLU A 153 -13.30 -7.09 5.97
C GLU A 153 -14.37 -8.19 5.88
N GLY A 154 -13.93 -9.45 5.79
CA GLY A 154 -14.83 -10.56 5.47
C GLY A 154 -15.29 -10.51 4.00
N SER A 155 -16.59 -10.52 3.75
CA SER A 155 -17.16 -10.54 2.40
C SER A 155 -17.37 -9.15 1.78
N ASP A 156 -17.09 -8.07 2.50
CA ASP A 156 -17.41 -6.69 2.10
C ASP A 156 -16.32 -5.71 2.53
N ILE A 157 -16.36 -4.45 2.08
CA ILE A 157 -15.44 -3.40 2.53
C ILE A 157 -15.79 -2.90 3.94
N PRO A 158 -14.80 -2.44 4.73
CA PRO A 158 -15.03 -1.97 6.09
C PRO A 158 -15.92 -0.73 6.13
N LEU A 159 -16.62 -0.54 7.25
CA LEU A 159 -17.50 0.62 7.48
C LEU A 159 -16.76 1.95 7.27
N ALA A 160 -15.50 2.03 7.73
CA ALA A 160 -14.64 3.20 7.55
C ALA A 160 -14.38 3.54 6.07
N CYS A 161 -14.42 2.55 5.16
CA CYS A 161 -14.37 2.83 3.72
C CYS A 161 -15.72 3.34 3.17
N LYS A 162 -16.83 2.75 3.64
CA LYS A 162 -18.18 3.09 3.17
C LYS A 162 -18.53 4.55 3.42
N VAL A 163 -18.10 5.10 4.56
CA VAL A 163 -18.36 6.49 4.94
C VAL A 163 -17.68 7.50 4.02
N TYR A 164 -16.60 7.16 3.30
CA TYR A 164 -15.97 8.08 2.35
C TYR A 164 -16.92 8.57 1.26
N TYR A 165 -17.90 7.74 0.92
CA TYR A 165 -18.82 7.96 -0.20
C TYR A 165 -20.30 7.88 0.20
N GLY A 166 -20.60 7.60 1.47
CA GLY A 166 -21.98 7.37 1.94
C GLY A 166 -22.60 6.10 1.36
N LEU A 167 -21.81 5.04 1.19
CA LEU A 167 -22.31 3.76 0.68
C LEU A 167 -23.28 3.13 1.69
N ASP A 168 -24.24 2.35 1.21
CA ASP A 168 -25.21 1.62 2.04
C ASP A 168 -25.97 2.49 3.05
N GLY A 169 -26.22 3.75 2.71
CA GLY A 169 -26.91 4.71 3.59
C GLY A 169 -26.06 5.24 4.74
N THR A 170 -24.75 5.00 4.73
CA THR A 170 -23.82 5.59 5.69
C THR A 170 -23.65 7.10 5.48
N SER A 171 -23.08 7.79 6.45
CA SER A 171 -22.75 9.21 6.31
C SER A 171 -21.67 9.39 5.24
N ASN A 172 -21.83 10.37 4.35
CA ASN A 172 -20.80 10.78 3.41
C ASN A 172 -19.88 11.83 4.05
N VAL A 173 -18.76 11.38 4.62
CA VAL A 173 -17.79 12.24 5.32
C VAL A 173 -16.75 12.84 4.36
N GLY A 174 -16.78 12.47 3.09
CA GLY A 174 -15.78 12.87 2.10
C GLY A 174 -14.52 11.98 2.13
N ARG A 175 -13.68 12.16 1.11
CA ARG A 175 -12.50 11.31 0.84
C ARG A 175 -11.31 11.74 1.67
N SER A 176 -11.46 11.76 3.00
CA SER A 176 -10.39 12.15 3.91
C SER A 176 -9.22 11.16 3.84
N VAL A 177 -8.00 11.68 3.99
CA VAL A 177 -6.81 10.83 4.16
C VAL A 177 -6.90 10.22 5.55
N GLY A 178 -6.80 8.90 5.62
CA GLY A 178 -6.75 8.18 6.88
C GLY A 178 -5.31 7.98 7.32
N ALA A 179 -5.07 7.84 8.62
CA ALA A 179 -3.76 7.47 9.14
C ALA A 179 -3.88 6.52 10.33
N SER A 180 -2.78 5.86 10.71
CA SER A 180 -2.67 5.11 11.97
C SER A 180 -1.22 4.78 12.30
N TYR A 181 -0.86 4.85 13.58
CA TYR A 181 0.43 4.37 14.07
C TYR A 181 0.48 2.84 14.04
N ARG A 182 1.58 2.31 13.51
CA ARG A 182 1.97 0.91 13.45
C ARG A 182 3.24 0.68 14.27
N THR A 183 3.26 1.25 15.47
CA THR A 183 4.36 1.06 16.41
C THR A 183 4.32 -0.33 17.02
N GLY A 184 5.48 -0.96 17.15
CA GLY A 184 5.64 -2.17 17.97
C GLY A 184 5.28 -3.48 17.27
N ASP A 185 5.27 -3.53 15.94
CA ASP A 185 5.36 -4.83 15.26
C ASP A 185 6.68 -5.47 15.64
N ARG A 186 6.60 -6.63 16.29
CA ARG A 186 7.75 -7.31 16.87
C ARG A 186 8.71 -7.84 15.79
N ARG A 187 8.22 -8.06 14.56
CA ARG A 187 9.03 -8.45 13.40
C ARG A 187 9.95 -7.30 12.98
N ALA A 188 9.45 -6.08 13.01
CA ALA A 188 10.16 -4.90 12.56
C ALA A 188 9.81 -3.68 13.44
N PRO A 189 10.44 -3.54 14.62
CA PRO A 189 10.04 -2.56 15.64
C PRO A 189 10.63 -1.17 15.34
N TYR A 190 10.31 -0.64 14.16
CA TYR A 190 10.66 0.73 13.81
C TYR A 190 9.78 1.70 14.64
N PRO A 191 10.38 2.72 15.28
CA PRO A 191 9.61 3.76 15.97
C PRO A 191 8.86 4.62 14.95
N ASP A 192 7.80 5.29 15.40
CA ASP A 192 7.09 6.32 14.62
C ASP A 192 6.55 5.86 13.25
N CYS A 193 6.32 4.55 13.08
CA CYS A 193 5.68 3.98 11.90
C CYS A 193 4.26 4.52 11.73
N LEU A 194 4.10 5.55 10.91
CA LEU A 194 2.80 6.07 10.53
C LEU A 194 2.41 5.49 9.17
N TRP A 195 1.19 4.96 9.06
CA TRP A 195 0.61 4.47 7.80
C TRP A 195 -0.53 5.37 7.40
N PHE A 196 -0.74 5.54 6.10
CA PHE A 196 -1.75 6.42 5.53
C PHE A 196 -2.63 5.70 4.52
N SER A 197 -3.87 6.16 4.36
CA SER A 197 -4.81 5.67 3.37
C SER A 197 -5.33 6.82 2.52
N PHE A 198 -5.11 6.72 1.21
CA PHE A 198 -5.46 7.75 0.23
C PHE A 198 -6.63 7.30 -0.64
N PRO A 199 -7.89 7.48 -0.18
CA PRO A 199 -9.05 7.06 -0.96
C PRO A 199 -9.18 7.93 -2.21
N ASN A 200 -9.09 7.31 -3.37
CA ASN A 200 -9.37 7.96 -4.65
C ASN A 200 -10.70 7.46 -5.22
N SER A 201 -11.15 8.05 -6.33
CA SER A 201 -12.46 7.80 -6.93
C SER A 201 -12.77 6.30 -7.02
N CYS A 202 -14.02 5.93 -6.75
CA CYS A 202 -14.49 4.54 -6.85
C CYS A 202 -13.68 3.54 -5.98
N ALA A 203 -13.35 3.91 -4.73
CA ALA A 203 -12.48 3.10 -3.85
C ALA A 203 -13.08 1.73 -3.43
N GLN A 204 -14.34 1.46 -3.75
CA GLN A 204 -15.01 0.18 -3.51
C GLN A 204 -14.83 -0.85 -4.64
N LYS A 205 -14.13 -0.47 -5.72
CA LYS A 205 -13.85 -1.33 -6.87
C LYS A 205 -12.36 -1.53 -7.07
N TYR A 206 -11.98 -2.71 -7.58
CA TYR A 206 -10.61 -2.94 -8.03
C TYR A 206 -10.26 -2.02 -9.19
N ARG A 207 -8.98 -1.73 -9.37
CA ARG A 207 -8.47 -0.79 -10.37
C ARG A 207 -9.01 -1.07 -11.78
N THR A 208 -9.13 -2.34 -12.17
CA THR A 208 -9.68 -2.78 -13.47
C THR A 208 -11.18 -2.54 -13.62
N GLU A 209 -11.91 -2.40 -12.51
CA GLU A 209 -13.36 -2.21 -12.46
C GLU A 209 -13.76 -0.73 -12.29
N LYS A 210 -12.80 0.17 -12.11
CA LYS A 210 -13.04 1.62 -11.93
C LYS A 210 -13.33 2.33 -13.25
N MET A 211 -14.49 2.04 -13.82
CA MET A 211 -15.01 2.69 -15.02
C MET A 211 -15.36 4.17 -14.76
N ASP A 212 -15.43 4.97 -15.82
CA ASP A 212 -15.71 6.40 -15.72
C ASP A 212 -17.05 6.69 -15.04
N GLU A 213 -18.07 5.86 -15.25
CA GLU A 213 -19.36 5.97 -14.56
C GLU A 213 -19.19 5.89 -13.03
N CYS A 214 -18.42 4.91 -12.55
CA CYS A 214 -18.15 4.77 -11.12
C CYS A 214 -17.32 5.95 -10.58
N ARG A 215 -16.34 6.43 -11.36
CA ARG A 215 -15.50 7.56 -10.95
C ARG A 215 -16.28 8.88 -10.92
N ASN A 216 -17.28 9.03 -11.79
CA ASN A 216 -18.18 10.17 -11.81
C ASN A 216 -19.18 10.11 -10.65
N GLN A 217 -19.66 8.93 -10.30
CA GLN A 217 -20.54 8.73 -9.15
C GLN A 217 -19.80 8.92 -7.81
N TYR A 218 -18.55 8.45 -7.73
CA TYR A 218 -17.74 8.46 -6.53
C TYR A 218 -16.46 9.27 -6.77
N PRO A 219 -16.51 10.61 -6.59
CA PRO A 219 -15.48 11.54 -7.02
C PRO A 219 -14.14 11.35 -6.28
N PRO A 220 -13.03 11.83 -6.86
CA PRO A 220 -11.70 11.56 -6.34
C PRO A 220 -11.42 12.30 -5.02
N GLY A 221 -10.51 11.73 -4.22
CA GLY A 221 -9.78 12.46 -3.19
C GLY A 221 -8.52 13.14 -3.76
N LEU A 222 -7.91 12.55 -4.79
CA LEU A 222 -6.74 13.11 -5.47
C LEU A 222 -7.12 14.31 -6.34
N CYS A 223 -6.49 15.44 -6.08
CA CYS A 223 -6.63 16.64 -6.91
C CYS A 223 -6.05 16.45 -8.29
N PRO A 224 -6.62 17.07 -9.34
CA PRO A 224 -6.01 17.08 -10.66
C PRO A 224 -4.55 17.53 -10.65
N LEU A 225 -3.78 17.08 -11.64
CA LEU A 225 -2.36 17.41 -11.74
C LEU A 225 -2.14 18.93 -11.67
N GLY A 226 -1.34 19.37 -10.69
CA GLY A 226 -1.01 20.78 -10.47
C GLY A 226 -2.06 21.58 -9.68
N VAL A 227 -3.18 20.97 -9.30
CA VAL A 227 -4.23 21.60 -8.48
C VAL A 227 -3.97 21.32 -7.01
N GLN A 228 -4.10 22.37 -6.18
CA GLN A 228 -3.97 22.26 -4.73
C GLN A 228 -5.26 21.72 -4.08
N PRO A 229 -5.16 20.96 -2.98
CA PRO A 229 -6.32 20.50 -2.24
C PRO A 229 -7.11 21.65 -1.63
N ASP A 230 -8.43 21.55 -1.73
CA ASP A 230 -9.40 22.49 -1.16
C ASP A 230 -10.27 21.85 -0.07
N GLY A 231 -10.18 20.53 0.11
CA GLY A 231 -10.98 19.76 1.05
C GLY A 231 -12.42 19.50 0.61
N ASP A 232 -12.82 19.99 -0.56
CA ASP A 232 -14.18 19.85 -1.11
C ASP A 232 -14.18 19.08 -2.43
N ALA A 233 -13.57 19.64 -3.47
CA ALA A 233 -13.41 18.99 -4.77
C ALA A 233 -12.41 17.83 -4.67
N CYS A 234 -11.35 18.03 -3.88
CA CYS A 234 -10.31 17.04 -3.62
C CYS A 234 -9.58 17.34 -2.30
N THR A 235 -9.00 16.31 -1.69
CA THR A 235 -8.46 16.35 -0.32
C THR A 235 -6.95 16.24 -0.28
N PHE A 236 -6.31 15.71 -1.32
CA PHE A 236 -4.86 15.57 -1.37
C PHE A 236 -4.27 15.76 -2.77
N SER A 237 -3.01 16.20 -2.82
CA SER A 237 -2.16 16.18 -4.00
C SER A 237 -0.79 15.63 -3.63
N TYR A 238 0.01 15.19 -4.60
CA TYR A 238 1.34 14.66 -4.33
C TYR A 238 2.37 15.05 -5.37
N LYS A 239 3.64 14.85 -5.00
CA LYS A 239 4.78 14.90 -5.90
C LYS A 239 5.76 13.80 -5.52
N ILE A 240 6.02 12.86 -6.44
CA ILE A 240 7.13 11.92 -6.32
C ILE A 240 8.45 12.72 -6.36
N LEU A 241 9.26 12.54 -5.32
CA LEU A 241 10.57 13.17 -5.18
C LEU A 241 11.67 12.32 -5.80
N GLY A 242 11.50 11.00 -5.76
CA GLY A 242 12.43 10.03 -6.32
C GLY A 242 12.06 8.62 -5.91
N PHE A 243 12.90 7.66 -6.30
CA PHE A 243 12.76 6.28 -5.89
C PHE A 243 14.14 5.64 -5.68
N ILE A 244 14.17 4.62 -4.85
CA ILE A 244 15.34 3.77 -4.63
C ILE A 244 14.94 2.33 -4.95
N ASN A 245 15.75 1.66 -5.75
CA ASN A 245 15.61 0.24 -6.02
C ASN A 245 16.14 -0.56 -4.82
N ILE A 246 15.34 -1.48 -4.27
CA ILE A 246 15.74 -2.23 -3.08
C ILE A 246 16.95 -3.12 -3.36
N ASP A 247 17.00 -3.76 -4.54
CA ASP A 247 18.14 -4.60 -4.94
C ASP A 247 19.47 -3.84 -4.91
N ASP A 248 19.45 -2.55 -5.27
CA ASP A 248 20.63 -1.67 -5.20
C ASP A 248 20.94 -1.29 -3.74
N LEU A 249 19.91 -0.98 -2.95
CA LEU A 249 20.04 -0.60 -1.55
C LEU A 249 20.63 -1.72 -0.69
N VAL A 250 20.20 -2.97 -0.89
CA VAL A 250 20.68 -4.13 -0.12
C VAL A 250 21.96 -4.74 -0.70
N GLY A 251 22.48 -4.19 -1.81
CA GLY A 251 23.76 -4.57 -2.39
C GLY A 251 23.71 -5.81 -3.30
N ILE A 252 22.54 -6.33 -3.65
CA ILE A 252 22.39 -7.46 -4.60
C ILE A 252 23.07 -7.13 -5.93
N THR A 253 22.92 -5.89 -6.41
CA THR A 253 23.58 -5.47 -7.66
C THR A 253 25.09 -5.31 -7.53
N SER A 254 25.57 -4.96 -6.34
CA SER A 254 27.00 -4.90 -6.02
C SER A 254 27.63 -6.29 -5.93
N MET A 255 26.84 -7.34 -5.67
CA MET A 255 27.28 -8.75 -5.69
C MET A 255 27.38 -9.34 -7.11
N GLY A 256 27.04 -8.57 -8.15
CA GLY A 256 27.12 -8.99 -9.55
C GLY A 256 25.83 -9.61 -10.11
N TYR A 257 24.74 -9.60 -9.34
CA TYR A 257 23.41 -10.00 -9.81
C TYR A 257 22.67 -8.81 -10.42
N ARG A 258 21.86 -9.01 -11.46
CA ARG A 258 21.09 -7.92 -12.08
C ARG A 258 19.90 -7.49 -11.23
N ASN A 259 19.38 -8.36 -10.38
CA ASN A 259 18.20 -8.14 -9.54
C ASN A 259 18.02 -9.29 -8.53
N TYR A 260 17.08 -9.11 -7.60
CA TYR A 260 16.69 -10.14 -6.63
C TYR A 260 16.30 -11.46 -7.31
N TYR A 261 15.59 -11.41 -8.44
CA TYR A 261 15.20 -12.63 -9.16
C TYR A 261 16.41 -13.49 -9.53
N GLU A 262 17.48 -12.89 -10.05
CA GLU A 262 18.71 -13.59 -10.40
C GLU A 262 19.48 -14.06 -9.16
N PHE A 263 19.54 -13.25 -8.10
CA PHE A 263 20.16 -13.63 -6.84
C PHE A 263 19.47 -14.85 -6.21
N CYS A 264 18.15 -14.79 -6.08
CA CYS A 264 17.30 -15.84 -5.53
C CYS A 264 17.29 -17.11 -6.41
N SER A 265 17.27 -16.96 -7.74
CA SER A 265 17.36 -18.10 -8.67
C SER A 265 18.69 -18.87 -8.55
N ASN A 266 19.74 -18.21 -8.08
CA ASN A 266 21.04 -18.82 -7.78
C ASN A 266 21.16 -19.35 -6.34
N GLY A 267 20.04 -19.46 -5.61
CA GLY A 267 20.00 -19.95 -4.23
C GLY A 267 20.30 -18.88 -3.17
N GLY A 268 20.36 -17.61 -3.57
CA GLY A 268 20.49 -16.49 -2.66
C GLY A 268 19.24 -16.34 -1.78
N VAL A 269 19.45 -15.99 -0.50
CA VAL A 269 18.39 -15.71 0.47
C VAL A 269 18.64 -14.32 1.01
N GLU A 270 17.71 -13.39 0.74
CA GLU A 270 17.85 -11.99 1.16
C GLU A 270 17.60 -11.85 2.67
N PHE A 271 16.51 -12.44 3.16
CA PHE A 271 16.21 -12.45 4.58
C PHE A 271 15.39 -13.69 4.96
N LYS A 272 15.77 -14.37 6.04
CA LYS A 272 15.07 -15.57 6.54
C LYS A 272 15.00 -15.53 8.05
N ALA A 273 13.80 -15.31 8.56
CA ALA A 273 13.53 -15.29 9.97
C ALA A 273 12.19 -15.95 10.31
N ILE A 274 12.13 -16.64 11.44
CA ILE A 274 10.92 -17.33 11.89
C ILE A 274 10.12 -16.37 12.76
N ASN A 275 8.84 -16.18 12.45
CA ASN A 275 7.97 -15.39 13.31
C ASN A 275 7.77 -16.09 14.66
N THR A 276 8.18 -15.43 15.73
CA THR A 276 7.93 -15.80 17.11
C THR A 276 6.97 -14.80 17.76
N PRO A 277 6.35 -15.16 18.90
CA PRO A 277 5.59 -14.19 19.68
C PRO A 277 6.40 -12.95 20.08
N ASN A 278 7.73 -13.00 20.10
CA ASN A 278 8.61 -11.90 20.49
C ASN A 278 9.24 -11.15 19.30
N GLY A 279 8.89 -11.49 18.06
CA GLY A 279 9.51 -10.96 16.85
C GLY A 279 10.16 -12.06 16.02
N PHE A 280 11.23 -11.74 15.31
CA PHE A 280 12.05 -12.73 14.60
C PHE A 280 12.93 -13.58 15.53
#